data_AF-A0A5B1BA15-F1
#
_entry.id   AF-A0A5B1BA15-F1
#
_cell.length_a   1.000
_cell.length_b   1.000
_cell.length_c   1.000
_cell.angle_alpha   90.00
_cell.angle_beta   90.00
_cell.angle_gamma   90.00
#
_symmetry.space_group_name_H-M   'P 1'
#
loop_
_entity.id
_entity.type
_entity.pdbx_description
1 polymer ?
#
loop_
_entity_poly.entity_id
_entity_poly.type
_entity_poly.pdbx_seq_one_letter_code
_entity_poly.pdbx_strand_id
1 'polypeptide(L)'
;MQKERYQNNRIRNAITYIEKNLKEKLTLTKIARYACYSKYHFIRIFHASTGETVSDYIRKRRISESAIKLVTTNDSILHIALQYQFESQQAYTRSFKSIYRNKSWTL
;
A
#
# COMPACT_ATOMS: atom_id res chain seq x y z
N MET A 1 24.39 -7.79 13.67
CA MET A 1 24.00 -6.37 13.87
C MET A 1 24.04 -5.50 12.61
N GLN A 2 25.15 -5.34 11.88
CA GLN A 2 25.19 -4.43 10.70
C GLN A 2 24.31 -4.86 9.51
N LYS A 3 24.27 -6.16 9.18
CA LYS A 3 23.47 -6.72 8.07
C LYS A 3 21.98 -6.46 8.26
N GLU A 4 21.47 -6.64 9.47
CA GLU A 4 20.07 -6.42 9.85
C GLU A 4 19.68 -4.94 9.76
N ARG A 5 20.54 -4.04 10.26
CA ARG A 5 20.34 -2.58 10.17
C ARG A 5 20.29 -2.10 8.71
N TYR A 6 21.12 -2.67 7.84
CA TYR A 6 21.15 -2.32 6.41
C TYR A 6 19.92 -2.84 5.64
N GLN A 7 19.45 -4.05 5.95
CA GLN A 7 18.22 -4.61 5.40
C GLN A 7 17.00 -3.75 5.81
N ASN A 8 16.96 -3.31 7.07
CA ASN A 8 15.92 -2.40 7.56
C ASN A 8 15.92 -1.05 6.81
N ASN A 9 17.09 -0.50 6.49
CA ASN A 9 17.17 0.75 5.73
C ASN A 9 16.63 0.61 4.30
N ARG A 10 16.93 -0.50 3.61
CA ARG A 10 16.42 -0.75 2.25
C ARG A 10 14.91 -0.97 2.22
N ILE A 11 14.36 -1.68 3.20
CA ILE A 11 12.90 -1.83 3.33
C ILE A 11 12.23 -0.49 3.63
N ARG A 12 12.81 0.33 4.52
CA ARG A 12 12.30 1.68 4.79
C ARG A 12 12.30 2.55 3.53
N ASN A 13 13.33 2.45 2.68
CA ASN A 13 13.37 3.15 1.40
C ASN A 13 12.27 2.64 0.45
N ALA A 14 12.02 1.32 0.42
CA ALA A 14 10.94 0.73 -0.35
C ALA A 14 9.55 1.23 0.09
N ILE A 15 9.31 1.27 1.41
CA ILE A 15 8.08 1.81 2.00
C ILE A 15 7.93 3.28 1.62
N THR A 16 8.98 4.08 1.81
CA THR A 16 8.96 5.51 1.45
C THR A 16 8.65 5.71 -0.04
N TYR A 17 9.20 4.87 -0.91
CA TYR A 17 8.90 4.89 -2.33
C TYR A 17 7.44 4.53 -2.60
N ILE A 18 6.89 3.49 -1.95
CA ILE A 18 5.47 3.15 -2.07
C ILE A 18 4.57 4.32 -1.65
N GLU A 19 4.80 4.90 -0.46
CA GLU A 19 3.99 6.00 0.08
C GLU A 19 3.95 7.22 -0.84
N LYS A 20 5.09 7.57 -1.46
CA LYS A 20 5.17 8.69 -2.40
C LYS A 20 4.47 8.42 -3.73
N ASN A 21 4.20 7.17 -4.08
CA ASN A 21 3.72 6.75 -5.40
C ASN A 21 2.39 5.99 -5.34
N LEU A 22 1.57 6.18 -4.29
CA LEU A 22 0.29 5.48 -4.12
C LEU A 22 -0.70 5.74 -5.26
N LYS A 23 -0.61 6.91 -5.91
CA LYS A 23 -1.46 7.33 -7.03
C LYS A 23 -0.96 6.86 -8.39
N GLU A 24 0.14 6.13 -8.43
CA GLU A 24 0.76 5.63 -9.66
C GLU A 24 0.67 4.10 -9.76
N LYS A 25 0.86 3.59 -10.98
CA LYS A 25 0.96 2.15 -11.23
C LYS A 25 2.28 1.60 -10.67
N LEU A 26 2.21 1.14 -9.42
CA LEU A 26 3.28 0.41 -8.75
C LEU A 26 3.30 -1.05 -9.21
N THR A 27 4.50 -1.55 -9.53
CA THR A 27 4.73 -2.98 -9.75
C THR A 27 5.76 -3.49 -8.76
N LEU A 28 5.59 -4.73 -8.33
CA LEU A 28 6.52 -5.37 -7.40
C LEU A 28 7.97 -5.33 -7.91
N THR A 29 8.16 -5.50 -9.22
CA THR A 29 9.49 -5.41 -9.86
C THR A 29 10.10 -4.02 -9.72
N LYS A 30 9.32 -2.94 -9.91
CA LYS A 30 9.82 -1.56 -9.74
C LYS A 30 10.24 -1.29 -8.30
N ILE A 31 9.41 -1.68 -7.34
CA ILE A 31 9.68 -1.49 -5.91
C ILE A 31 10.93 -2.27 -5.48
N ALA A 32 11.02 -3.55 -5.88
CA ALA A 32 12.17 -4.39 -5.54
C ALA A 32 13.48 -3.83 -6.10
N ARG A 33 13.47 -3.36 -7.36
CA ARG A 33 14.64 -2.70 -7.97
C ARG A 33 15.03 -1.43 -7.23
N TYR A 34 14.06 -0.58 -6.86
CA TYR A 34 14.31 0.64 -6.10
C TYR A 34 14.99 0.33 -4.75
N ALA A 35 14.61 -0.77 -4.11
CA ALA A 35 15.20 -1.23 -2.85
C ALA A 35 16.48 -2.08 -3.02
N CYS A 36 17.01 -2.20 -4.24
CA CYS A 36 18.19 -3.00 -4.59
C CYS A 36 18.05 -4.49 -4.21
N TYR A 37 16.88 -5.08 -4.49
CA TYR A 37 16.60 -6.50 -4.27
C TYR A 37 16.09 -7.20 -5.52
N SER A 38 16.33 -8.51 -5.60
CA SER A 38 15.55 -9.38 -6.47
C SER A 38 14.10 -9.43 -5.99
N LYS A 39 13.17 -9.68 -6.91
CA LYS A 39 11.73 -9.75 -6.63
C LYS A 39 11.39 -10.72 -5.48
N TYR A 40 11.96 -11.92 -5.52
CA TYR A 40 11.68 -12.97 -4.52
C TYR A 40 12.24 -12.64 -3.14
N HIS A 41 13.46 -12.10 -3.09
CA HIS A 41 14.06 -11.71 -1.81
C HIS A 41 13.30 -10.53 -1.20
N PHE A 42 12.87 -9.57 -2.03
CA PHE A 42 12.08 -8.43 -1.58
C PHE A 42 10.75 -8.86 -0.96
N ILE A 43 9.98 -9.75 -1.58
CA ILE A 43 8.71 -10.24 -1.00
C ILE A 43 8.95 -10.83 0.40
N ARG A 44 9.96 -11.70 0.53
CA ARG A 44 10.27 -12.37 1.80
C ARG A 44 10.64 -11.38 2.90
N ILE A 45 11.57 -10.46 2.60
CA ILE A 45 12.05 -9.50 3.59
C ILE A 45 10.95 -8.48 3.91
N PHE A 46 10.20 -8.00 2.92
CA PHE A 46 9.10 -7.07 3.16
C PHE A 46 8.04 -7.69 4.08
N HIS A 47 7.62 -8.94 3.83
CA HIS A 47 6.67 -9.64 4.68
C HIS A 47 7.25 -9.88 6.08
N ALA A 48 8.51 -10.30 6.19
CA ALA A 48 9.17 -10.48 7.48
C ALA A 48 9.26 -9.17 8.29
N SER A 49 9.42 -8.03 7.62
CA SER A 49 9.52 -6.70 8.25
C SER A 49 8.17 -6.05 8.56
N THR A 50 7.12 -6.32 7.78
CA THR A 50 5.83 -5.60 7.87
C THR A 50 4.67 -6.47 8.33
N GLY A 51 4.81 -7.79 8.27
CA GLY A 51 3.73 -8.74 8.53
C GLY A 51 2.71 -8.87 7.41
N GLU A 52 2.92 -8.21 6.26
CA GLU A 52 1.94 -8.15 5.17
C GLU A 52 2.58 -8.38 3.79
N THR A 53 1.75 -8.76 2.82
CA THR A 53 2.21 -8.76 1.42
C THR A 53 2.35 -7.33 0.91
N VAL A 54 3.24 -7.12 -0.07
CA VAL A 54 3.42 -5.80 -0.70
C VAL A 54 2.11 -5.28 -1.30
N SER A 55 1.32 -6.16 -1.93
CA SER A 55 0.04 -5.80 -2.53
C SER A 55 -1.00 -5.39 -1.49
N ASP A 56 -1.05 -6.10 -0.35
CA ASP A 56 -1.97 -5.77 0.74
C ASP A 56 -1.61 -4.43 1.37
N TYR A 57 -0.32 -4.20 1.62
CA TYR A 57 0.18 -2.94 2.14
C TYR A 57 -0.22 -1.76 1.22
N ILE A 58 0.08 -1.85 -0.07
CA ILE A 58 -0.28 -0.81 -1.06
C ILE A 58 -1.79 -0.56 -1.07
N ARG A 59 -2.60 -1.63 -1.07
CA ARG A 59 -4.07 -1.52 -1.09
C ARG A 59 -4.59 -0.84 0.18
N LYS A 60 -4.08 -1.22 1.36
CA LYS A 60 -4.47 -0.61 2.65
C LYS A 60 -4.13 0.88 2.66
N ARG A 61 -2.90 1.23 2.27
CA ARG A 61 -2.44 2.62 2.23
C ARG A 61 -3.24 3.46 1.24
N ARG A 62 -3.52 2.95 0.03
CA ARG A 62 -4.42 3.62 -0.94
C ARG A 62 -5.80 3.90 -0.35
N ILE A 63 -6.39 2.93 0.37
CA ILE A 63 -7.70 3.11 1.02
C ILE A 63 -7.65 4.12 2.17
N SER A 64 -6.57 4.13 2.96
CA SER A 64 -6.38 5.13 4.02
C SER A 64 -6.29 6.54 3.45
N GLU A 65 -5.45 6.77 2.44
CA GLU A 65 -5.27 8.10 1.84
C GLU A 65 -6.48 8.56 1.01
N SER A 66 -7.19 7.63 0.36
CA SER A 66 -8.43 7.95 -0.35
C SER A 66 -9.58 8.27 0.60
N ALA A 67 -9.63 7.65 1.78
CA ALA A 67 -10.62 7.97 2.81
C ALA A 67 -10.50 9.42 3.28
N ILE A 68 -9.27 9.94 3.41
CA ILE A 68 -9.04 11.36 3.70
C ILE A 68 -9.66 12.23 2.61
N LYS A 69 -9.49 11.87 1.33
CA LYS A 69 -10.10 12.62 0.21
C LYS A 69 -11.61 12.57 0.20
N LEU A 70 -12.22 11.43 0.55
CA LEU A 70 -13.67 11.31 0.67
C LEU A 70 -14.26 12.29 1.70
N VAL A 71 -13.54 12.59 2.78
CA VAL A 71 -14.06 13.47 3.86
C VAL A 71 -13.63 14.93 3.71
N THR A 72 -12.58 15.22 2.92
CA THR A 72 -12.02 16.57 2.77
C THR A 72 -12.35 17.25 1.45
N THR A 73 -13.00 16.56 0.52
CA THR A 73 -13.29 17.07 -0.84
C THR A 73 -14.71 16.70 -1.27
N ASN A 74 -15.18 17.33 -2.35
CA ASN A 74 -16.43 16.97 -3.03
C ASN A 74 -16.19 16.13 -4.30
N ASP A 75 -15.00 15.52 -4.43
CA ASP A 75 -14.68 14.67 -5.57
C ASP A 75 -15.58 13.43 -5.59
N SER A 76 -15.99 13.01 -6.79
CA SER A 76 -16.80 11.79 -6.91
C SER A 76 -16.02 10.56 -6.44
N ILE A 77 -16.72 9.56 -5.88
CA ILE A 77 -16.10 8.30 -5.43
C ILE A 77 -15.35 7.63 -6.59
N LEU A 78 -15.91 7.67 -7.80
CA LEU A 78 -15.25 7.16 -9.00
C LEU A 78 -13.93 7.89 -9.27
N HIS A 79 -13.92 9.22 -9.21
CA HIS A 79 -12.70 10.00 -9.42
C HIS A 79 -11.61 9.63 -8.41
N ILE A 80 -11.95 9.59 -7.12
CA ILE A 80 -11.02 9.18 -6.05
C ILE A 80 -10.53 7.74 -6.27
N ALA A 81 -11.43 6.81 -6.62
CA ALA A 81 -11.07 5.42 -6.89
C ALA A 81 -10.00 5.32 -8.00
N LEU A 82 -10.22 5.99 -9.13
CA LEU A 82 -9.28 6.02 -10.25
C LEU A 82 -7.95 6.69 -9.86
N GLN A 83 -8.00 7.80 -9.12
CA GLN A 83 -6.80 8.50 -8.64
C GLN A 83 -5.90 7.60 -7.78
N TYR A 84 -6.50 6.72 -6.96
CA TYR A 84 -5.79 5.74 -6.15
C TYR A 84 -5.69 4.36 -6.82
N GLN A 85 -5.74 4.32 -8.16
CA GLN A 85 -5.41 3.15 -8.97
C GLN A 85 -6.31 1.94 -8.73
N PHE A 86 -7.59 2.18 -8.41
CA PHE A 86 -8.64 1.17 -8.49
C PHE A 86 -9.25 1.20 -9.89
N GLU A 87 -9.55 0.04 -10.45
CA GLU A 87 -10.07 -0.09 -11.81
C GLU A 87 -11.55 0.33 -11.93
N SER A 88 -12.26 0.38 -10.81
CA SER A 88 -13.67 0.77 -10.76
C SER A 88 -14.10 1.21 -9.35
N GLN A 89 -15.20 1.96 -9.28
CA GLN A 89 -15.85 2.31 -8.01
C GLN A 89 -16.28 1.07 -7.21
N GLN A 90 -16.69 -0.01 -7.88
CA GLN A 90 -17.06 -1.26 -7.24
C GLN A 90 -15.85 -1.95 -6.60
N ALA A 91 -14.70 -1.99 -7.29
CA ALA A 91 -13.45 -2.54 -6.74
C ALA A 91 -12.96 -1.74 -5.52
N TYR A 92 -13.06 -0.41 -5.60
CA TYR A 92 -12.79 0.49 -4.48
C TYR A 92 -13.72 0.20 -3.29
N THR A 93 -15.04 0.20 -3.51
CA THR A 93 -16.04 0.00 -2.46
C THR A 93 -15.86 -1.33 -1.73
N ARG A 94 -15.56 -2.42 -2.46
CA ARG A 94 -15.26 -3.72 -1.84
C ARG A 94 -14.03 -3.66 -0.95
N SER A 95 -12.95 -3.03 -1.42
CA SER A 95 -11.70 -2.89 -0.67
C SER A 95 -11.88 -2.00 0.57
N PHE A 96 -12.60 -0.88 0.42
CA PHE A 96 -12.94 0.02 1.50
C PHE A 96 -13.75 -0.68 2.60
N LYS A 97 -14.81 -1.41 2.22
CA LYS A 97 -15.60 -2.20 3.16
C LYS A 97 -14.75 -3.29 3.83
N SER A 98 -13.89 -3.99 3.09
CA SER A 98 -13.01 -5.01 3.67
C SER A 98 -12.13 -4.44 4.80
N ILE A 99 -11.60 -3.23 4.63
CA ILE A 99 -10.72 -2.58 5.62
C ILE A 99 -11.47 -1.98 6.80
N TYR A 100 -12.63 -1.34 6.57
CA TYR A 100 -13.34 -0.60 7.63
C TYR A 100 -14.52 -1.34 8.26
N ARG A 101 -15.11 -2.34 7.59
CA ARG A 101 -16.28 -3.08 8.12
C ARG A 101 -15.91 -4.08 9.20
N ASN A 102 -14.65 -4.53 9.26
CA ASN A 102 -14.21 -5.55 10.22
C ASN A 102 -13.65 -4.99 11.53
N LYS A 103 -13.99 -3.74 11.88
CA LYS A 103 -13.87 -3.28 13.26
C LYS A 103 -15.09 -3.81 14.03
N SER A 104 -15.06 -5.10 14.39
CA SER A 104 -15.86 -5.59 15.50
C SER A 104 -15.40 -4.82 16.73
N TRP A 105 -16.14 -3.78 17.10
CA TRP A 105 -16.06 -3.21 18.44
C TRP A 105 -16.68 -4.24 19.37
N THR A 106 -15.93 -5.29 19.70
CA THR A 106 -16.18 -6.04 20.94
C THR A 106 -15.74 -5.11 22.05
N LEU A 107 -16.74 -4.39 22.60
CA LEU A 107 -16.71 -3.85 23.96
C LEU A 107 -16.46 -4.99 24.95
#